data_AF-A0A651EKK3-F1
#
_entry.id   AF-A0A651EKK3-F1
#
_cell.length_a   1.000
_cell.length_b   1.000
_cell.length_c   1.000
_cell.angle_alpha   90.00
_cell.angle_beta   90.00
_cell.angle_gamma   90.00
#
_symmetry.space_group_name_H-M   'P 1'
#
loop_
_entity.id
_entity.type
_entity.pdbx_description
1 polymer ?
#
loop_
_entity_poly.entity_id
_entity_poly.type
_entity_poly.pdbx_seq_one_letter_code
_entity_poly.pdbx_strand_id
1 'polypeptide(L)'
;MLNKTLFPTEPYTNVIEAVVPADSALPLVAPSPKASWHLSSPWPIFLGAVFLVSVPVLFQASLVRWQPELSLALTAAWLGLALWLCQREHTRLWGDLLVGFTWTWFAGSIYWGWMRWEPLWHLPIEAIALPLAVICLMRRQAVVGSWFYLGSLFGTVVTDLYFYLCDVIPAWRQVMSASPDELHPIFQGALARVSTPWGFALGMALVGILIFVGYMPLHLQRHYTWAFGGAVLSTLLVDGLFLIAAIAA
;
A
#
# COMPACT_ATOMS: atom_id res chain seq x y z
N MET A 1 -19.32 28.36 -25.80
CA MET A 1 -17.90 28.02 -26.01
C MET A 1 -17.11 28.67 -24.88
N LEU A 2 -16.70 27.90 -23.88
CA LEU A 2 -15.94 28.39 -22.73
C LEU A 2 -14.64 27.59 -22.62
N ASN A 3 -13.57 28.37 -22.45
CA ASN A 3 -12.17 28.07 -22.69
C ASN A 3 -11.63 27.03 -21.69
N LYS A 4 -11.15 25.88 -22.17
CA LYS A 4 -10.41 24.86 -21.38
C LYS A 4 -8.91 25.15 -21.46
N THR A 5 -8.40 26.08 -20.66
CA THR A 5 -6.95 26.25 -20.46
C THR A 5 -6.67 26.79 -19.06
N LEU A 6 -6.70 25.91 -18.06
CA LEU A 6 -6.23 26.20 -16.71
C LEU A 6 -5.40 25.05 -16.13
N PHE A 7 -4.53 24.44 -16.94
CA PHE A 7 -3.37 23.70 -16.45
C PHE A 7 -2.26 23.83 -17.51
N PRO A 8 -1.13 24.50 -17.21
CA PRO A 8 -0.01 24.57 -18.14
C PRO A 8 0.56 23.16 -18.32
N THR A 9 0.63 22.68 -19.56
CA THR A 9 1.09 21.32 -19.87
C THR A 9 2.61 21.16 -19.90
N GLU A 10 3.41 22.24 -19.79
CA GLU A 10 4.87 22.18 -19.63
C GLU A 10 5.35 23.37 -18.79
N PRO A 11 6.14 23.14 -17.71
CA PRO A 11 7.60 23.19 -17.83
C PRO A 11 8.37 22.23 -16.88
N TYR A 12 7.86 21.03 -16.57
CA TYR A 12 8.54 20.12 -15.63
C TYR A 12 9.56 19.17 -16.27
N THR A 13 9.63 19.11 -17.61
CA THR A 13 10.54 18.20 -18.33
C THR A 13 12.01 18.53 -18.05
N ASN A 14 12.36 19.81 -17.98
CA ASN A 14 13.75 20.28 -17.84
C ASN A 14 14.31 20.14 -16.41
N VAL A 15 13.46 20.06 -15.38
CA VAL A 15 13.89 19.87 -13.98
C VAL A 15 14.11 18.38 -13.68
N ILE A 16 13.33 17.50 -14.31
CA ILE A 16 13.41 16.05 -14.09
C ILE A 16 14.68 15.46 -14.72
N GLU A 17 15.11 15.95 -15.90
CA GLU A 17 16.36 15.52 -16.54
C GLU A 17 17.62 15.93 -15.73
N ALA A 18 17.54 17.02 -14.95
CA ALA A 18 18.67 17.50 -14.16
C ALA A 18 18.91 16.73 -12.85
N VAL A 19 17.88 16.03 -12.32
CA VAL A 19 17.94 15.39 -10.99
C VAL A 19 18.15 13.87 -11.06
N VAL A 20 17.82 13.21 -12.17
CA VAL A 20 17.98 11.75 -12.30
C VAL A 20 18.60 11.40 -13.65
N PRO A 21 19.90 11.04 -13.71
CA PRO A 21 20.56 10.62 -14.94
C PRO A 21 19.82 9.45 -15.59
N ALA A 22 19.69 9.49 -16.92
CA ALA A 22 19.02 8.45 -17.70
C ALA A 22 19.63 7.03 -17.49
N ASP A 23 20.91 6.97 -17.09
CA ASP A 23 21.74 5.77 -16.90
C ASP A 23 21.61 5.08 -15.53
N SER A 24 20.59 5.39 -14.73
CA SER A 24 20.37 4.69 -13.45
C SER A 24 20.18 3.17 -13.66
N ALA A 25 20.95 2.32 -12.97
CA ALA A 25 20.88 0.85 -13.00
C ALA A 25 19.56 0.24 -12.48
N LEU A 26 18.51 1.04 -12.33
CA LEU A 26 17.17 0.59 -11.97
C LEU A 26 16.51 -0.07 -13.20
N PRO A 27 15.71 -1.14 -13.01
CA PRO A 27 14.97 -1.75 -14.11
C PRO A 27 14.12 -0.70 -14.83
N LEU A 28 14.49 -0.36 -16.06
CA LEU A 28 13.69 0.53 -16.90
C LEU A 28 12.44 -0.22 -17.35
N VAL A 29 11.34 -0.04 -16.63
CA VAL A 29 10.01 -0.34 -17.19
C VAL A 29 9.82 0.63 -18.35
N ALA A 30 9.62 0.13 -19.57
CA ALA A 30 9.46 1.00 -20.73
C ALA A 30 8.46 2.13 -20.41
N PRO A 31 8.74 3.39 -20.79
CA PRO A 31 7.83 4.50 -20.55
C PRO A 31 6.44 4.12 -21.06
N SER A 32 5.41 4.49 -20.31
CA SER A 32 4.03 4.25 -20.73
C SER A 32 3.83 4.91 -22.12
N PRO A 33 3.64 4.14 -23.21
CA PRO A 33 3.33 4.70 -24.52
C PRO A 33 2.04 5.47 -24.33
N LYS A 34 1.93 6.66 -24.94
CA LYS A 34 0.81 7.59 -24.84
C LYS A 34 -0.55 6.87 -24.68
N ALA A 35 -0.91 6.58 -23.43
CA ALA A 35 -2.23 6.28 -22.89
C ALA A 35 -3.28 5.68 -23.86
N SER A 36 -3.00 4.59 -24.58
CA SER A 36 -4.06 3.75 -25.15
C SER A 36 -4.41 2.65 -24.15
N TRP A 37 -5.00 3.05 -23.03
CA TRP A 37 -5.45 2.14 -21.99
C TRP A 37 -6.68 1.38 -22.52
N HIS A 38 -6.53 0.10 -22.87
CA HIS A 38 -7.60 -0.71 -23.47
C HIS A 38 -8.69 -1.17 -22.47
N LEU A 39 -8.65 -0.74 -21.21
CA LEU A 39 -9.76 -0.92 -20.27
C LEU A 39 -10.68 0.29 -20.32
N SER A 40 -11.85 0.13 -20.91
CA SER A 40 -12.93 1.14 -20.92
C SER A 40 -13.40 1.52 -19.50
N SER A 41 -13.11 0.68 -18.51
CA SER A 41 -13.57 0.79 -17.13
C SER A 41 -12.38 0.72 -16.15
N PRO A 42 -12.31 1.61 -15.14
CA PRO A 42 -11.28 1.56 -14.10
C PRO A 42 -11.59 0.54 -12.97
N TRP A 43 -12.79 -0.04 -12.95
CA TRP A 43 -13.22 -1.03 -11.94
C TRP A 43 -12.29 -2.23 -11.77
N PRO A 44 -11.76 -2.86 -12.84
CA PRO A 44 -10.86 -4.00 -12.67
C PRO A 44 -9.58 -3.63 -11.90
N ILE A 45 -9.08 -2.40 -12.07
CA ILE A 45 -7.89 -1.91 -11.37
C ILE A 45 -8.21 -1.63 -9.91
N PHE A 46 -9.37 -1.06 -9.60
CA PHE A 46 -9.82 -0.90 -8.23
C PHE A 46 -9.99 -2.25 -7.52
N LEU A 47 -10.67 -3.21 -8.13
CA LEU A 47 -10.85 -4.55 -7.57
C LEU A 47 -9.51 -5.28 -7.42
N GLY A 48 -8.61 -5.12 -8.40
CA GLY A 48 -7.24 -5.61 -8.33
C GLY A 48 -6.48 -5.03 -7.14
N ALA A 49 -6.57 -3.72 -6.91
CA ALA A 49 -5.95 -3.07 -5.77
C ALA A 49 -6.52 -3.58 -4.44
N VAL A 50 -7.84 -3.66 -4.31
CA VAL A 50 -8.52 -4.21 -3.12
C VAL A 50 -8.05 -5.65 -2.86
N PHE A 51 -8.01 -6.48 -3.90
CA PHE A 51 -7.53 -7.85 -3.79
C PHE A 51 -6.08 -7.91 -3.30
N LEU A 52 -5.18 -7.14 -3.91
CA LEU A 52 -3.74 -7.17 -3.61
C LEU A 52 -3.39 -6.66 -2.22
N VAL A 53 -4.20 -5.77 -1.62
CA VAL A 53 -4.05 -5.39 -0.21
C VAL A 53 -4.64 -6.45 0.72
N SER A 54 -5.81 -6.98 0.39
CA SER A 54 -6.63 -7.73 1.36
C SER A 54 -6.36 -9.22 1.42
N VAL A 55 -6.08 -9.87 0.28
CA VAL A 55 -5.95 -11.33 0.21
C VAL A 55 -4.52 -11.80 0.49
N PRO A 56 -3.48 -11.22 -0.14
CA PRO A 56 -2.10 -11.63 0.08
C PRO A 56 -1.65 -11.54 1.54
N VAL A 57 -2.17 -10.59 2.33
CA VAL A 57 -1.82 -10.44 3.75
C VAL A 57 -2.11 -11.71 4.56
N LEU A 58 -3.17 -12.46 4.23
CA LEU A 58 -3.53 -13.70 4.92
C LEU A 58 -2.47 -14.79 4.73
N PHE A 59 -1.86 -14.82 3.56
CA PHE A 59 -0.77 -15.74 3.23
C PHE A 59 0.56 -15.23 3.77
N GLN A 60 0.86 -13.95 3.55
CA GLN A 60 2.12 -13.33 3.93
C GLN A 60 2.32 -13.35 5.45
N ALA A 61 1.29 -13.01 6.24
CA ALA A 61 1.37 -12.98 7.70
C ALA A 61 1.71 -14.35 8.30
N SER A 62 1.27 -15.44 7.65
CA SER A 62 1.65 -16.81 8.03
C SER A 62 3.05 -17.15 7.52
N LEU A 63 3.34 -16.83 6.26
CA LEU A 63 4.59 -17.18 5.59
C LEU A 63 5.82 -16.56 6.27
N VAL A 64 5.76 -15.27 6.61
CA VAL A 64 6.85 -14.55 7.30
C VAL A 64 7.18 -15.12 8.69
N ARG A 65 6.26 -15.85 9.32
CA ARG A 65 6.50 -16.51 10.62
C ARG A 65 7.24 -17.83 10.47
N TRP A 66 6.99 -18.57 9.38
CA TRP A 66 7.52 -19.92 9.19
C TRP A 66 8.73 -19.97 8.24
N GLN A 67 8.72 -19.16 7.19
CA GLN A 67 9.74 -19.10 6.13
C GLN A 67 9.91 -17.64 5.65
N PRO A 68 10.47 -16.74 6.49
CA PRO A 68 10.64 -15.33 6.13
C PRO A 68 11.51 -15.16 4.87
N GLU A 69 12.53 -16.00 4.68
CA GLU A 69 13.38 -16.01 3.49
C GLU A 69 12.59 -16.33 2.22
N LEU A 70 11.63 -17.27 2.30
CA LEU A 70 10.75 -17.59 1.18
C LEU A 70 9.82 -16.42 0.86
N SER A 71 9.24 -15.76 1.88
CA SER A 71 8.43 -14.54 1.65
C SER A 71 9.24 -13.47 0.94
N LEU A 72 10.47 -13.24 1.39
CA LEU A 72 11.36 -12.28 0.78
C LEU A 72 11.71 -12.68 -0.66
N ALA A 73 12.03 -13.95 -0.91
CA ALA A 73 12.35 -14.48 -2.24
C ALA A 73 11.16 -14.35 -3.22
N LEU A 74 9.92 -14.52 -2.74
CA LEU A 74 8.72 -14.30 -3.55
C LEU A 74 8.59 -12.86 -4.07
N THR A 75 9.27 -11.88 -3.46
CA THR A 75 9.40 -10.54 -4.04
C THR A 75 9.97 -10.59 -5.46
N ALA A 76 11.00 -11.41 -5.69
CA ALA A 76 11.60 -11.56 -7.02
C ALA A 76 10.63 -12.24 -8.00
N ALA A 77 9.82 -13.19 -7.52
CA ALA A 77 8.77 -13.83 -8.33
C ALA A 77 7.66 -12.83 -8.72
N TRP A 78 7.20 -12.00 -7.77
CA TRP A 78 6.24 -10.93 -8.04
C TRP A 78 6.78 -9.90 -9.02
N LEU A 79 8.03 -9.48 -8.85
CA LEU A 79 8.70 -8.56 -9.77
C LEU A 79 8.83 -9.18 -11.17
N GLY A 80 9.29 -10.43 -11.26
CA GLY A 80 9.42 -11.15 -12.52
C GLY A 80 8.08 -11.27 -13.26
N LEU A 81 7.01 -11.62 -12.53
CA LEU A 81 5.65 -11.67 -13.08
C LEU A 81 5.17 -10.28 -13.52
N ALA A 82 5.40 -9.23 -12.72
CA ALA A 82 5.02 -7.86 -13.03
C ALA A 82 5.70 -7.36 -14.32
N LEU A 83 7.00 -7.61 -14.45
CA LEU A 83 7.78 -7.26 -15.63
C LEU A 83 7.34 -8.06 -16.86
N TRP A 84 7.07 -9.36 -16.71
CA TRP A 84 6.53 -10.19 -17.80
C TRP A 84 5.16 -9.69 -18.28
N LEU A 85 4.25 -9.34 -17.37
CA LEU A 85 2.95 -8.76 -17.71
C LEU A 85 3.08 -7.40 -18.40
N CYS A 86 4.11 -6.61 -18.05
CA CYS A 86 4.40 -5.33 -18.70
C CYS A 86 4.82 -5.47 -20.18
N GLN A 87 5.28 -6.64 -20.62
CA GLN A 87 5.75 -6.86 -21.99
C GLN A 87 4.61 -6.93 -23.02
N ARG A 88 3.37 -7.19 -22.60
CA ARG A 88 2.21 -7.30 -23.50
C ARG A 88 1.23 -6.17 -23.24
N GLU A 89 0.77 -5.51 -24.31
CA GLU A 89 -0.12 -4.34 -24.20
C GLU A 89 -1.40 -4.63 -23.39
N HIS A 90 -2.01 -5.80 -23.58
CA HIS A 90 -3.26 -6.16 -22.91
C HIS A 90 -3.10 -6.48 -21.41
N THR A 91 -1.93 -6.93 -20.95
CA THR A 91 -1.65 -7.20 -19.52
C THR A 91 -0.88 -6.10 -18.83
N ARG A 92 -0.43 -5.08 -19.56
CA ARG A 92 0.50 -4.08 -19.02
C ARG A 92 -0.01 -3.35 -17.79
N LEU A 93 -1.31 -3.04 -17.73
CA LEU A 93 -1.92 -2.40 -16.56
C LEU A 93 -1.84 -3.28 -15.30
N TRP A 94 -1.98 -4.60 -15.46
CA TRP A 94 -1.81 -5.55 -14.36
C TRP A 94 -0.35 -5.67 -13.94
N GLY A 95 0.57 -5.69 -14.91
CA GLY A 95 2.00 -5.64 -14.63
C GLY A 95 2.39 -4.39 -13.85
N ASP A 96 1.90 -3.23 -14.29
CA ASP A 96 2.12 -1.94 -13.64
C ASP A 96 1.59 -1.95 -12.18
N LEU A 97 0.34 -2.36 -11.97
CA LEU A 97 -0.24 -2.53 -10.63
C LEU A 97 0.61 -3.47 -9.75
N LEU A 98 1.07 -4.59 -10.32
CA LEU A 98 1.85 -5.60 -9.61
C LEU A 98 3.28 -5.15 -9.28
N VAL A 99 3.86 -4.19 -10.01
CA VAL A 99 5.10 -3.51 -9.59
C VAL A 99 4.87 -2.79 -8.25
N GLY A 100 3.76 -2.07 -8.10
CA GLY A 100 3.41 -1.42 -6.84
C GLY A 100 3.27 -2.40 -5.68
N PHE A 101 2.53 -3.49 -5.92
CA PHE A 101 2.35 -4.57 -4.95
C PHE A 101 3.65 -5.30 -4.60
N THR A 102 4.57 -5.46 -5.54
CA THR A 102 5.88 -6.06 -5.27
C THR A 102 6.61 -5.28 -4.17
N TRP A 103 6.51 -3.96 -4.18
CA TRP A 103 7.17 -3.11 -3.18
C TRP A 103 6.50 -3.15 -1.81
N THR A 104 5.17 -3.22 -1.76
CA THR A 104 4.45 -3.44 -0.49
C THR A 104 4.76 -4.83 0.07
N TRP A 105 4.79 -5.86 -0.77
CA TRP A 105 5.15 -7.22 -0.37
C TRP A 105 6.60 -7.30 0.14
N PHE A 106 7.54 -6.63 -0.53
CA PHE A 106 8.92 -6.56 -0.12
C PHE A 106 9.07 -5.97 1.29
N ALA A 107 8.47 -4.79 1.52
CA ALA A 107 8.52 -4.14 2.81
C ALA A 107 7.85 -4.97 3.90
N GLY A 108 6.66 -5.51 3.63
CA GLY A 108 5.96 -6.41 4.55
C GLY A 108 6.78 -7.67 4.86
N SER A 109 7.51 -8.22 3.89
CA SER A 109 8.37 -9.39 4.13
C SER A 109 9.53 -9.06 5.06
N ILE A 110 10.17 -7.89 4.88
CA ILE A 110 11.25 -7.43 5.76
C ILE A 110 10.71 -7.18 7.16
N TYR A 111 9.66 -6.37 7.28
CA TYR A 111 9.15 -5.97 8.58
C TYR A 111 8.61 -7.17 9.36
N TRP A 112 7.68 -7.92 8.77
CA TRP A 112 7.03 -9.01 9.48
C TRP A 112 7.94 -10.24 9.66
N GLY A 113 8.94 -10.44 8.78
CA GLY A 113 9.90 -11.52 8.92
C GLY A 113 10.94 -11.26 10.01
N TRP A 114 11.48 -10.04 10.07
CA TRP A 114 12.68 -9.75 10.89
C TRP A 114 12.63 -8.46 11.69
N MET A 115 11.59 -7.64 11.69
CA MET A 115 11.60 -6.37 12.46
C MET A 115 10.33 -6.16 13.28
N ARG A 116 9.40 -7.12 13.24
CA ARG A 116 8.07 -7.05 13.88
C ARG A 116 8.06 -6.82 15.39
N TRP A 117 9.20 -7.02 16.07
CA TRP A 117 9.34 -6.84 17.51
C TRP A 117 9.26 -5.39 17.95
N GLU A 118 9.59 -4.43 17.08
CA GLU A 118 9.54 -3.01 17.40
C GLU A 118 8.62 -2.29 16.40
N PRO A 119 7.38 -1.96 16.82
CA PRO A 119 6.35 -1.40 15.94
C PRO A 119 6.74 -0.08 15.29
N LEU A 120 7.63 0.70 15.91
CA LEU A 120 8.07 1.98 15.36
C LEU A 120 8.90 1.81 14.07
N TRP A 121 9.40 0.61 13.76
CA TRP A 121 10.06 0.32 12.48
C TRP A 121 9.09 0.01 11.34
N HIS A 122 7.81 -0.23 11.63
CA HIS A 122 6.81 -0.60 10.63
C HIS A 122 6.75 0.44 9.51
N LEU A 123 6.40 1.68 9.85
CA LEU A 123 6.27 2.74 8.87
C LEU A 123 7.57 3.06 8.10
N PRO A 124 8.76 3.20 8.73
CA PRO A 124 10.01 3.38 8.00
C PRO A 124 10.30 2.26 6.99
N ILE A 125 9.99 1.00 7.33
CA ILE A 125 10.23 -0.14 6.44
C ILE A 125 9.23 -0.16 5.29
N GLU A 126 7.94 0.08 5.56
CA GLU A 126 6.90 0.24 4.54
C GLU A 126 7.23 1.38 3.56
N ALA A 127 7.94 2.41 4.01
CA ALA A 127 8.39 3.54 3.19
C ALA A 127 9.69 3.30 2.39
N ILE A 128 10.36 2.14 2.49
CA ILE A 128 11.66 1.90 1.82
C ILE A 128 11.59 2.09 0.30
N ALA A 129 10.47 1.73 -0.33
CA ALA A 129 10.29 1.85 -1.77
C ALA A 129 9.72 3.20 -2.22
N LEU A 130 9.45 4.13 -1.30
CA LEU A 130 8.91 5.46 -1.62
C LEU A 130 9.80 6.24 -2.60
N PRO A 131 11.14 6.28 -2.46
CA PRO A 131 12.00 6.93 -3.44
C PRO A 131 11.84 6.33 -4.84
N LEU A 132 11.69 5.00 -4.96
CA LEU A 132 11.48 4.33 -6.23
C LEU A 132 10.13 4.68 -6.84
N ALA A 133 9.06 4.69 -6.05
CA ALA A 133 7.73 5.11 -6.51
C ALA A 133 7.74 6.56 -7.01
N VAL A 134 8.45 7.47 -6.33
CA VAL A 134 8.61 8.87 -6.76
C VAL A 134 9.36 8.95 -8.09
N ILE A 135 10.49 8.24 -8.22
CA ILE A 135 11.26 8.20 -9.47
C ILE A 135 10.41 7.64 -10.62
N CYS A 136 9.65 6.57 -10.39
CA CYS A 136 8.73 5.99 -11.36
C CYS A 136 7.68 7.01 -11.83
N LEU A 137 7.05 7.74 -10.90
CA LEU A 137 6.09 8.79 -11.22
C LEU A 137 6.73 9.94 -12.03
N MET A 138 7.92 10.38 -11.65
CA MET A 138 8.68 11.42 -12.38
C MET A 138 8.99 10.98 -13.81
N ARG A 139 9.34 9.70 -14.00
CA ARG A 139 9.65 9.10 -15.32
C ARG A 139 8.41 8.62 -16.08
N ARG A 140 7.20 8.76 -15.52
CA ARG A 140 5.94 8.22 -16.06
C ARG A 140 6.02 6.70 -16.34
N GLN A 141 6.73 5.99 -15.48
CA GLN A 141 6.87 4.54 -15.45
C GLN A 141 6.08 3.98 -14.26
N ALA A 142 5.55 2.76 -14.39
CA ALA A 142 4.81 2.08 -13.33
C ALA A 142 3.84 3.00 -12.56
N VAL A 143 3.05 3.81 -13.29
CA VAL A 143 2.26 4.89 -12.69
C VAL A 143 1.13 4.32 -11.87
N VAL A 144 0.46 3.27 -12.35
CA VAL A 144 -0.65 2.62 -11.64
C VAL A 144 -0.15 1.96 -10.35
N GLY A 145 0.95 1.22 -10.43
CA GLY A 145 1.62 0.59 -9.29
C GLY A 145 2.16 1.60 -8.29
N SER A 146 2.73 2.72 -8.74
CA SER A 146 3.22 3.76 -7.83
C SER A 146 2.08 4.40 -7.05
N TRP A 147 0.95 4.69 -7.70
CA TRP A 147 -0.25 5.18 -7.02
C TRP A 147 -0.89 4.12 -6.09
N PHE A 148 -0.88 2.85 -6.47
CA PHE A 148 -1.27 1.76 -5.57
C PHE A 148 -0.39 1.73 -4.31
N TYR A 149 0.93 1.75 -4.48
CA TYR A 149 1.90 1.73 -3.38
C TYR A 149 1.70 2.93 -2.45
N LEU A 150 1.53 4.13 -3.00
CA LEU A 150 1.24 5.33 -2.21
C LEU A 150 -0.07 5.24 -1.44
N GLY A 151 -1.12 4.63 -2.03
CA GLY A 151 -2.39 4.41 -1.35
C GLY A 151 -2.25 3.43 -0.19
N SER A 152 -1.53 2.32 -0.40
CA SER A 152 -1.23 1.35 0.64
C SER A 152 -0.42 1.98 1.78
N LEU A 153 0.64 2.71 1.46
CA LEU A 153 1.48 3.40 2.43
C LEU A 153 0.70 4.46 3.21
N PHE A 154 -0.19 5.21 2.55
CA PHE A 154 -1.07 6.17 3.21
C PHE A 154 -2.00 5.49 4.22
N GLY A 155 -2.60 4.35 3.84
CA GLY A 155 -3.37 3.51 4.75
C GLY A 155 -2.56 3.15 5.99
N THR A 156 -1.35 2.61 5.80
CA THR A 156 -0.42 2.26 6.89
C THR A 156 -0.08 3.45 7.78
N VAL A 157 0.21 4.63 7.22
CA VAL A 157 0.51 5.84 8.01
C VAL A 157 -0.66 6.17 8.94
N VAL A 158 -1.89 6.12 8.42
CA VAL A 158 -3.09 6.47 9.18
C VAL A 158 -3.35 5.46 10.30
N THR A 159 -3.18 4.17 10.04
CA THR A 159 -3.42 3.11 11.02
C THR A 159 -2.33 3.03 12.09
N ASP A 160 -1.06 3.20 11.70
CA ASP A 160 0.06 3.27 12.65
C ASP A 160 -0.08 4.50 13.56
N LEU A 161 -0.49 5.64 13.00
CA LEU A 161 -0.76 6.84 13.80
C LEU A 161 -1.88 6.59 14.81
N TYR A 162 -2.94 5.85 14.43
CA TYR A 162 -4.00 5.47 15.37
C TYR A 162 -3.45 4.65 16.54
N PHE A 163 -2.67 3.61 16.24
CA PHE A 163 -2.09 2.75 17.27
C PHE A 163 -1.13 3.49 18.19
N TYR A 164 -0.39 4.46 17.65
CA TYR A 164 0.46 5.33 18.44
C TYR A 164 -0.36 6.25 19.37
N LEU A 165 -1.36 6.95 18.84
CA LEU A 165 -2.19 7.89 19.61
C LEU A 165 -3.05 7.21 20.68
N CYS A 166 -3.44 5.95 20.45
CA CYS A 166 -4.21 5.15 21.39
C CYS A 166 -3.34 4.32 22.36
N ASP A 167 -2.02 4.48 22.34
CA ASP A 167 -1.10 3.73 23.22
C ASP A 167 -1.26 2.19 23.08
N VAL A 168 -1.42 1.71 21.85
CA VAL A 168 -1.53 0.27 21.52
C VAL A 168 -0.17 -0.39 21.33
N ILE A 169 0.88 0.40 21.06
CA ILE A 169 2.26 -0.06 20.82
C ILE A 169 2.80 -1.00 21.93
N PRO A 170 2.56 -0.75 23.23
CA PRO A 170 2.99 -1.69 24.28
C PRO A 170 2.32 -3.07 24.16
N ALA A 171 1.03 -3.12 23.81
CA ALA A 171 0.33 -4.38 23.61
C ALA A 171 0.85 -5.12 22.37
N TRP A 172 1.16 -4.40 21.29
CA TRP A 172 1.81 -4.99 20.11
C TRP A 172 3.11 -5.69 20.50
N ARG A 173 4.01 -5.02 21.25
CA ARG A 173 5.27 -5.62 21.70
C ARG A 173 5.04 -6.92 22.48
N GLN A 174 4.03 -6.96 23.35
CA GLN A 174 3.67 -8.16 24.12
C GLN A 174 3.20 -9.30 23.21
N VAL A 175 2.35 -9.02 22.21
CA VAL A 175 1.88 -10.03 21.24
C VAL A 175 3.03 -10.74 20.53
N MET A 176 4.16 -10.06 20.30
CA MET A 176 5.28 -10.64 19.57
C MET A 176 6.07 -11.69 20.36
N SER A 177 5.99 -11.65 21.69
CA SER A 177 6.66 -12.60 22.60
C SER A 177 5.69 -13.53 23.34
N ALA A 178 4.38 -13.29 23.23
CA ALA A 178 3.35 -14.03 23.95
C ALA A 178 3.15 -15.45 23.43
N SER A 179 2.94 -16.37 24.36
CA SER A 179 2.38 -17.69 24.07
C SER A 179 0.87 -17.59 23.72
N PRO A 180 0.29 -18.59 23.04
CA PRO A 180 -1.13 -18.56 22.65
C PRO A 180 -2.10 -18.26 23.81
N ASP A 181 -1.79 -18.75 25.02
CA ASP A 181 -2.63 -18.58 26.21
C ASP A 181 -2.58 -17.13 26.76
N GLU A 182 -1.54 -16.37 26.42
CA GLU A 182 -1.35 -14.97 26.85
C GLU A 182 -1.93 -13.97 25.84
N LEU A 183 -2.30 -14.41 24.63
CA LEU A 183 -2.78 -13.51 23.58
C LEU A 183 -4.12 -12.85 23.93
N HIS A 184 -5.06 -13.62 24.48
CA HIS A 184 -6.40 -13.12 24.82
C HIS A 184 -6.35 -11.92 25.79
N PRO A 185 -5.69 -11.99 26.97
CA PRO A 185 -5.62 -10.84 27.87
C PRO A 185 -4.88 -9.63 27.26
N ILE A 186 -3.89 -9.85 26.41
CA ILE A 186 -3.20 -8.75 25.71
C ILE A 186 -4.16 -8.03 24.73
N PHE A 187 -4.96 -8.78 23.97
CA PHE A 187 -5.95 -8.20 23.06
C PHE A 187 -7.04 -7.45 23.81
N GLN A 188 -7.54 -7.97 24.93
CA GLN A 188 -8.51 -7.26 25.78
C GLN A 188 -7.92 -5.96 26.35
N GLY A 189 -6.65 -5.97 26.75
CA GLY A 189 -5.93 -4.77 27.17
C GLY A 189 -5.81 -3.72 26.06
N ALA A 190 -5.47 -4.13 24.85
CA ALA A 190 -5.43 -3.26 23.67
C ALA A 190 -6.82 -2.70 23.33
N LEU A 191 -7.86 -3.55 23.36
CA LEU A 191 -9.25 -3.17 23.10
C LEU A 191 -9.72 -2.11 24.09
N ALA A 192 -9.37 -2.24 25.37
CA ALA A 192 -9.70 -1.25 26.40
C ALA A 192 -9.10 0.14 26.11
N ARG A 193 -7.91 0.20 25.49
CA ARG A 193 -7.27 1.47 25.11
C ARG A 193 -8.02 2.19 23.99
N VAL A 194 -8.40 1.45 22.95
CA VAL A 194 -9.14 1.99 21.79
C VAL A 194 -10.62 2.26 22.09
N SER A 195 -11.19 1.58 23.09
CA SER A 195 -12.60 1.74 23.50
C SER A 195 -12.85 2.95 24.41
N THR A 196 -11.82 3.74 24.71
CA THR A 196 -12.01 5.02 25.42
C THR A 196 -12.77 6.02 24.53
N PRO A 197 -13.47 7.02 25.10
CA PRO A 197 -14.13 8.05 24.29
C PRO A 197 -13.17 8.76 23.33
N TRP A 198 -11.91 8.96 23.77
CA TRP A 198 -10.84 9.52 22.95
C TRP A 198 -10.42 8.58 21.82
N GLY A 199 -10.16 7.31 22.13
CA GLY A 199 -9.83 6.29 21.13
C GLY A 199 -10.91 6.15 20.07
N PHE A 200 -12.18 6.10 20.48
CA PHE A 200 -13.32 6.06 19.57
C PHE A 200 -13.41 7.30 18.68
N ALA A 201 -13.25 8.50 19.25
CA ALA A 201 -13.27 9.74 18.49
C ALA A 201 -12.15 9.81 17.44
N LEU A 202 -10.93 9.40 17.82
CA LEU A 202 -9.80 9.30 16.88
C LEU A 202 -10.06 8.25 15.81
N GLY A 203 -10.56 7.08 16.17
CA GLY A 203 -10.90 6.01 15.22
C GLY A 203 -11.90 6.48 14.17
N MET A 204 -12.99 7.13 14.62
CA MET A 204 -14.00 7.71 13.71
C MET A 204 -13.41 8.78 12.79
N ALA A 205 -12.54 9.66 13.31
CA ALA A 205 -11.89 10.68 12.50
C ALA A 205 -10.99 10.06 11.41
N LEU A 206 -10.18 9.05 11.77
CA LEU A 206 -9.27 8.39 10.82
C LEU A 206 -10.02 7.54 9.79
N VAL A 207 -11.09 6.85 10.20
CA VAL A 207 -12.01 6.18 9.25
C VAL A 207 -12.59 7.19 8.27
N GLY A 208 -13.04 8.36 8.75
CA GLY A 208 -13.51 9.45 7.89
C GLY A 208 -12.47 9.93 6.90
N ILE A 209 -11.20 10.06 7.32
CA ILE A 209 -10.07 10.42 6.46
C ILE A 209 -9.84 9.35 5.38
N LEU A 210 -9.79 8.07 5.75
CA LEU A 210 -9.58 6.96 4.81
C LEU A 210 -10.72 6.88 3.79
N ILE A 211 -11.98 7.04 4.22
CA ILE A 211 -13.13 7.09 3.32
C ILE A 211 -13.00 8.27 2.36
N PHE A 212 -12.73 9.48 2.87
CA PHE A 212 -12.63 10.68 2.04
C PHE A 212 -11.48 10.58 1.02
N VAL A 213 -10.27 10.24 1.48
CA VAL A 213 -9.07 10.13 0.64
C VAL A 213 -9.15 8.95 -0.32
N GLY A 214 -9.79 7.85 0.08
CA GLY A 214 -9.98 6.68 -0.78
C GLY A 214 -11.10 6.84 -1.81
N TYR A 215 -12.16 7.57 -1.47
CA TYR A 215 -13.32 7.79 -2.35
C TYR A 215 -13.10 8.92 -3.36
N MET A 216 -12.49 10.04 -2.97
CA MET A 216 -12.25 11.19 -3.86
C MET A 216 -11.59 10.82 -5.21
N PRO A 217 -10.54 9.97 -5.26
CA PRO A 217 -9.90 9.53 -6.49
C PRO A 217 -10.83 8.80 -7.47
N LEU A 218 -11.91 8.18 -6.97
CA LEU A 218 -12.85 7.42 -7.80
C LEU A 218 -13.63 8.32 -8.77
N HIS A 219 -13.77 9.61 -8.46
CA HIS A 219 -14.42 10.58 -9.35
C HIS A 219 -13.58 10.96 -10.58
N LEU A 220 -12.27 10.73 -10.55
CA LEU A 220 -11.36 11.18 -11.61
C LEU A 220 -11.33 10.23 -12.82
N GLN A 221 -11.93 9.03 -12.72
CA GLN A 221 -12.05 8.04 -13.80
C GLN A 221 -10.70 7.67 -14.47
N ARG A 222 -9.59 7.78 -13.74
CA ARG A 222 -8.26 7.35 -14.19
C ARG A 222 -7.84 6.08 -13.47
N HIS A 223 -7.26 5.12 -14.20
CA HIS A 223 -6.87 3.82 -13.64
C HIS A 223 -5.96 3.95 -12.41
N TYR A 224 -4.95 4.82 -12.46
CA TYR A 224 -4.03 5.01 -11.32
C TYR A 224 -4.71 5.64 -10.09
N THR A 225 -5.66 6.56 -10.29
CA THR A 225 -6.43 7.15 -9.16
C THR A 225 -7.31 6.11 -8.49
N TRP A 226 -7.87 5.17 -9.27
CA TRP A 226 -8.66 4.06 -8.75
C TRP A 226 -7.80 3.00 -8.05
N ALA A 227 -6.56 2.79 -8.50
CA ALA A 227 -5.60 1.93 -7.81
C ALA A 227 -5.27 2.47 -6.41
N PHE A 228 -5.00 3.77 -6.31
CA PHE A 228 -4.79 4.45 -5.03
C PHE A 228 -6.04 4.34 -4.13
N GLY A 229 -7.22 4.69 -4.65
CA GLY A 229 -8.46 4.64 -3.87
C GLY A 229 -8.80 3.23 -3.39
N GLY A 230 -8.60 2.21 -4.23
CA GLY A 230 -8.78 0.81 -3.86
C GLY A 230 -7.81 0.36 -2.76
N ALA A 231 -6.54 0.78 -2.83
CA ALA A 231 -5.56 0.48 -1.79
C ALA A 231 -5.91 1.15 -0.45
N VAL A 232 -6.31 2.43 -0.45
CA VAL A 232 -6.71 3.15 0.78
C VAL A 232 -7.98 2.56 1.40
N LEU A 233 -9.02 2.30 0.60
CA LEU A 233 -10.29 1.78 1.13
C LEU A 233 -10.18 0.32 1.61
N SER A 234 -9.27 -0.47 1.05
CA SER A 234 -9.05 -1.84 1.52
C SER A 234 -8.31 -1.90 2.85
N THR A 235 -7.61 -0.84 3.29
CA THR A 235 -7.12 -0.72 4.66
C THR A 235 -8.26 -0.85 5.67
N LEU A 236 -9.40 -0.17 5.43
CA LEU A 236 -10.58 -0.29 6.29
C LEU A 236 -11.17 -1.70 6.32
N LEU A 237 -11.11 -2.42 5.19
CA LEU A 237 -11.57 -3.80 5.11
C LEU A 237 -10.70 -4.70 5.98
N VAL A 238 -9.37 -4.60 5.83
CA VAL A 238 -8.40 -5.42 6.56
C VAL A 238 -8.45 -5.12 8.06
N ASP A 239 -8.48 -3.84 8.44
CA ASP A 239 -8.61 -3.44 9.84
C ASP A 239 -9.94 -3.86 10.46
N GLY A 240 -11.03 -3.75 9.70
CA GLY A 240 -12.34 -4.24 10.12
C GLY A 240 -12.34 -5.73 10.40
N LEU A 241 -11.65 -6.53 9.57
CA LEU A 241 -11.47 -7.96 9.82
C LEU A 241 -10.67 -8.23 11.10
N PHE A 242 -9.60 -7.48 11.34
CA PHE A 242 -8.82 -7.61 12.58
C PHE A 242 -9.61 -7.19 13.82
N LEU A 243 -10.42 -6.12 13.72
CA LEU A 243 -11.30 -5.70 14.80
C LEU A 243 -12.36 -6.77 15.12
N ILE A 244 -13.00 -7.34 14.10
CA ILE A 244 -13.97 -8.43 14.28
C ILE A 244 -13.27 -9.64 14.93
N ALA A 245 -12.07 -9.99 14.47
CA ALA A 245 -11.28 -11.08 15.06
C ALA A 245 -10.94 -10.81 16.53
N ALA A 246 -10.56 -9.57 16.88
CA ALA A 246 -10.27 -9.18 18.27
C ALA A 246 -11.50 -9.21 19.18
N ILE A 247 -12.70 -8.92 18.64
CA ILE A 247 -13.97 -9.01 19.38
C ILE A 247 -14.41 -10.47 19.56
N ALA A 248 -14.13 -11.33 18.58
CA ALA A 248 -14.55 -12.74 18.58
C ALA A 248 -13.56 -13.69 19.30
N ALA A 249 -12.34 -13.25 19.57
CA ALA A 249 -11.29 -14.00 20.26
C ALA A 249 -11.38 -13.90 21.79
#